data_AF-A0A7C0VX81-F1
#
_entry.id   AF-A0A7C0VX81-F1
#
_cell.length_a   1.000
_cell.length_b   1.000
_cell.length_c   1.000
_cell.angle_alpha   90.00
_cell.angle_beta   90.00
_cell.angle_gamma   90.00
#
_symmetry.space_group_name_H-M   'P 1'
#
loop_
_entity.id
_entity.type
_entity.pdbx_description
1 polymer ?
#
loop_
_entity_poly.entity_id
_entity_poly.type
_entity_poly.pdbx_seq_one_letter_code
_entity_poly.pdbx_strand_id
1 'polypeptide(L)'
;MLYKLFSSLKTSVYILIFMSFMFLIGTIFPQGGDIEAYIEAGGKYAAVVSALDFLDIFMSPLFIFVTGILVLNLLACLYDRLKLFLKLKRKPIDFEKLKAHPGTAVLESIDIEERLRGMRFKLKTETKGRWYPGVKIYEKGLQYWWLSWFYHVGIILAIAGFFMTALFAVEKAVVL
;
A
#
# COMPACT_ATOMS: atom_id res chain seq x y z
N MET A 1 -1.06 -10.67 19.23
CA MET A 1 -1.12 -9.18 19.23
C MET A 1 -0.17 -8.56 18.20
N LEU A 2 1.11 -8.96 18.16
CA LEU A 2 2.12 -8.43 17.23
C LEU A 2 1.69 -8.43 15.75
N TYR A 3 1.14 -9.53 15.25
CA TYR A 3 0.65 -9.61 13.87
C TYR A 3 -0.38 -8.52 13.50
N LYS A 4 -1.30 -8.17 14.41
CA LYS A 4 -2.29 -7.11 14.17
C LYS A 4 -1.65 -5.71 14.15
N LEU A 5 -0.55 -5.53 14.88
CA LEU A 5 0.20 -4.27 14.87
C LEU A 5 0.96 -4.09 13.56
N PHE A 6 1.54 -5.17 13.02
CA PHE A 6 2.22 -5.19 11.72
C PHE A 6 1.26 -5.22 10.52
N SER A 7 0.02 -5.69 10.68
CA SER A 7 -1.02 -5.66 9.63
C SER A 7 -1.89 -4.39 9.67
N SER A 8 -1.44 -3.36 10.39
CA SER A 8 -2.17 -2.10 10.55
C SER A 8 -1.64 -1.03 9.60
N LEU A 9 -2.55 -0.44 8.83
CA LEU A 9 -2.27 0.75 7.99
C LEU A 9 -1.71 1.92 8.80
N LYS A 10 -2.15 2.09 10.06
CA LYS A 10 -1.66 3.18 10.93
C LYS A 10 -0.16 3.05 11.16
N THR A 11 0.31 1.82 11.40
CA THR A 11 1.73 1.54 11.62
C THR A 11 2.54 1.89 10.38
N SER A 12 2.08 1.52 9.18
CA SER A 12 2.75 1.89 7.92
C SER A 12 2.89 3.40 7.77
N VAL A 13 1.83 4.15 8.08
CA VAL A 13 1.84 5.63 7.99
C VAL A 13 2.85 6.24 8.97
N TYR A 14 2.92 5.76 10.21
CA TYR A 14 3.91 6.26 11.17
C TYR A 14 5.35 5.97 10.72
N ILE A 15 5.61 4.78 10.17
CA ILE A 15 6.93 4.44 9.62
C ILE A 15 7.28 5.35 8.43
N LEU A 16 6.34 5.59 7.52
CA LEU A 16 6.54 6.48 6.38
C LEU A 16 6.84 7.93 6.81
N ILE A 17 6.15 8.44 7.82
CA ILE A 17 6.44 9.77 8.39
C ILE A 17 7.87 9.81 8.95
N PHE A 18 8.26 8.79 9.71
CA PHE A 18 9.61 8.70 10.24
C PHE A 18 10.67 8.64 9.13
N MET A 19 10.45 7.82 8.10
CA MET A 19 11.33 7.78 6.92
C MET A 19 11.38 9.12 6.19
N SER A 20 10.26 9.84 6.09
CA SER A 20 10.23 11.17 5.48
C SER A 20 11.16 12.15 6.19
N PHE A 21 11.29 12.07 7.52
CA PHE A 21 12.27 12.86 8.25
C PHE A 21 13.71 12.43 7.95
N MET A 22 13.97 11.13 7.83
CA MET A 22 15.30 10.63 7.44
C MET A 22 15.68 11.10 6.03
N PHE A 23 14.75 11.09 5.07
CA PHE A 23 14.97 11.64 3.73
C PHE A 23 15.31 13.13 3.79
N LEU A 24 14.57 13.91 4.57
CA LEU A 24 14.83 15.34 4.74
C LEU A 24 16.23 15.58 5.31
N ILE A 25 16.63 14.83 6.34
CA ILE A 25 17.99 14.89 6.88
C ILE A 25 19.02 14.52 5.80
N GLY A 26 18.82 13.42 5.08
CA GLY A 26 19.71 12.98 4.02
C GLY A 26 19.88 13.99 2.88
N THR A 27 18.86 14.82 2.61
CA THR A 27 18.96 15.90 1.62
C THR A 27 19.73 17.14 2.11
N ILE A 28 19.82 17.33 3.44
CA ILE A 28 20.57 18.46 4.02
C ILE A 28 22.07 18.15 4.09
N PHE A 29 22.44 16.91 4.38
CA PHE A 29 23.83 16.49 4.52
C PHE A 29 24.42 15.99 3.19
N PRO A 30 25.68 16.32 2.88
CA PRO A 30 26.34 15.83 1.68
C PRO A 30 26.54 14.31 1.76
N GLN A 31 25.77 13.57 0.97
CA GLN A 31 25.81 12.10 0.96
C GLN A 31 27.08 11.58 0.27
N GLY A 32 27.68 10.52 0.82
CA GLY A 32 28.91 9.90 0.31
C GLY A 32 30.18 10.75 0.53
N GLY A 33 30.10 11.79 1.38
CA GLY A 33 31.24 12.61 1.77
C GLY A 33 31.97 12.05 2.99
N ASP A 34 33.25 12.43 3.14
CA ASP A 34 34.04 12.10 4.31
C ASP A 34 33.76 13.06 5.48
N ILE A 35 33.87 12.56 6.71
CA ILE A 35 33.66 13.35 7.93
C ILE A 35 34.71 14.44 8.08
N GLU A 36 35.92 14.22 7.58
CA GLU A 36 37.01 15.20 7.60
C GLU A 36 36.68 16.39 6.69
N ALA A 37 36.21 16.12 5.48
CA ALA A 37 35.73 17.15 4.55
C ALA A 37 34.52 17.92 5.11
N TYR A 38 33.64 17.24 5.86
CA TYR A 38 32.53 17.90 6.56
C TYR A 38 33.00 18.88 7.63
N ILE A 39 33.99 18.50 8.44
CA ILE A 39 34.57 19.36 9.48
C ILE A 39 35.29 20.54 8.84
N GLU A 40 36.07 20.31 7.78
CA GLU A 40 36.81 21.34 7.06
C GLU A 40 35.88 22.39 6.42
N ALA A 41 34.72 21.97 5.92
CA ALA A 41 33.67 22.86 5.42
C ALA A 41 32.94 23.67 6.52
N GLY A 42 33.37 23.58 7.78
CA GLY A 42 32.76 24.28 8.92
C GLY A 42 31.58 23.53 9.54
N GLY A 43 31.47 22.23 9.29
CA GLY A 43 30.45 21.35 9.87
C GLY A 43 30.50 21.32 11.39
N LYS A 44 29.31 21.35 12.02
CA LYS A 44 29.16 21.32 13.48
C LYS A 44 28.64 19.96 13.92
N TYR A 45 28.89 19.58 15.18
CA TYR A 45 28.39 18.33 15.76
C TYR A 45 28.87 17.07 15.03
N ALA A 46 30.14 17.06 14.55
CA ALA A 46 30.71 15.93 13.81
C ALA A 46 30.54 14.57 14.52
N ALA A 47 30.60 14.53 15.86
CA ALA A 47 30.35 13.31 16.62
C ALA A 47 28.92 12.76 16.44
N VAL A 48 27.90 13.62 16.34
CA VAL A 48 26.50 13.21 16.10
C VAL A 48 26.31 12.80 14.65
N VAL A 49 26.91 13.56 13.73
CA VAL A 49 26.87 13.29 12.27
C VAL A 49 27.49 11.93 11.96
N SER A 50 28.61 11.60 12.61
CA SER A 50 29.27 10.30 12.47
C SER A 50 28.52 9.18 13.21
N ALA A 51 28.03 9.41 14.45
CA ALA A 51 27.33 8.36 15.20
C ALA A 51 26.00 7.90 14.55
N LEU A 52 25.35 8.78 13.78
CA LEU A 52 24.09 8.48 13.09
C LEU A 52 24.27 8.25 11.57
N ASP A 53 25.51 8.18 11.09
CA ASP A 53 25.86 8.05 9.66
C ASP A 53 25.08 9.05 8.78
N PHE A 54 24.97 10.31 9.17
CA PHE A 54 24.20 11.29 8.38
C PHE A 54 24.80 11.57 7.00
N LEU A 55 26.11 11.34 6.83
CA LEU A 55 26.79 11.42 5.52
C LEU A 55 26.53 10.18 4.64
N ASP A 56 25.97 9.10 5.19
CA ASP A 56 25.55 7.92 4.43
C ASP A 56 24.23 7.35 5.01
N ILE A 57 23.24 8.22 5.17
CA ILE A 57 22.04 7.90 5.96
C ILE A 57 21.21 6.80 5.31
N PHE A 58 21.27 6.67 3.98
CA PHE A 58 20.51 5.67 3.24
C PHE A 58 21.07 4.25 3.40
N MET A 59 22.36 4.13 3.67
CA MET A 59 23.00 2.85 3.99
C MET A 59 23.18 2.64 5.49
N SER A 60 22.82 3.64 6.31
CA SER A 60 22.88 3.53 7.77
C SER A 60 22.07 2.31 8.27
N PRO A 61 22.56 1.60 9.30
CA PRO A 61 21.85 0.46 9.88
C PRO A 61 20.42 0.80 10.32
N LEU A 62 20.22 2.02 10.81
CA LEU A 62 18.91 2.52 11.22
C LEU A 62 17.94 2.61 10.04
N PHE A 63 18.37 3.19 8.92
CA PHE A 63 17.52 3.34 7.73
C PHE A 63 17.15 1.98 7.14
N ILE A 64 18.13 1.07 7.04
CA ILE A 64 17.92 -0.31 6.57
C ILE A 64 16.93 -1.04 7.48
N PHE A 65 17.09 -0.92 8.81
CA PHE A 65 16.20 -1.55 9.78
C PHE A 65 14.75 -1.05 9.66
N VAL A 66 14.57 0.27 9.59
CA VAL A 66 13.24 0.91 9.44
C VAL A 66 12.59 0.50 8.13
N THR A 67 13.36 0.49 7.04
CA THR A 67 12.91 0.05 5.72
C THR A 67 12.49 -1.42 5.75
N GLY A 68 13.28 -2.29 6.40
CA GLY A 68 12.94 -3.70 6.58
C GLY A 68 11.63 -3.91 7.35
N ILE A 69 11.42 -3.15 8.43
CA ILE A 69 10.15 -3.16 9.18
C ILE A 69 8.97 -2.72 8.28
N LEU A 70 9.15 -1.67 7.47
CA LEU A 70 8.12 -1.21 6.54
C LEU A 70 7.76 -2.31 5.53
N VAL A 71 8.76 -3.01 4.97
CA VAL A 71 8.54 -4.13 4.04
C VAL A 71 7.72 -5.23 4.70
N LEU A 72 8.13 -5.67 5.89
CA LEU A 72 7.41 -6.73 6.62
C LEU A 72 5.97 -6.33 6.93
N ASN A 73 5.75 -5.07 7.30
CA ASN A 73 4.41 -4.51 7.53
C ASN A 73 3.56 -4.55 6.26
N LEU A 74 4.10 -4.12 5.11
CA LEU A 74 3.39 -4.14 3.84
C LEU A 74 3.09 -5.55 3.35
N LEU A 75 4.01 -6.50 3.53
CA LEU A 75 3.79 -7.91 3.20
C LEU A 75 2.66 -8.51 4.04
N ALA A 76 2.63 -8.24 5.34
CA ALA A 76 1.55 -8.68 6.22
C ALA A 76 0.19 -8.08 5.80
N CYS A 77 0.15 -6.76 5.55
CA CYS A 77 -1.04 -6.07 5.07
C CYS A 77 -1.54 -6.66 3.73
N LEU A 78 -0.63 -6.93 2.79
CA LEU A 78 -0.96 -7.51 1.49
C LEU A 78 -1.52 -8.92 1.64
N TYR A 79 -0.93 -9.75 2.50
CA TYR A 79 -1.39 -11.11 2.75
C TYR A 79 -2.80 -11.16 3.34
N ASP A 80 -3.08 -10.36 4.38
CA ASP A 80 -4.42 -10.29 4.98
C ASP A 80 -5.46 -9.83 3.96
N ARG A 81 -5.09 -8.84 3.13
CA ARG A 81 -5.97 -8.31 2.09
C ARG A 81 -6.24 -9.36 1.00
N LEU A 82 -5.21 -10.08 0.54
CA LEU A 82 -5.37 -11.18 -0.41
C LEU A 82 -6.26 -12.29 0.16
N LYS A 83 -6.06 -12.68 1.41
CA LYS A 83 -6.88 -13.69 2.10
C LYS A 83 -8.35 -13.26 2.16
N LEU A 84 -8.62 -11.98 2.42
CA LEU A 84 -9.97 -11.44 2.40
C LEU A 84 -10.59 -11.54 0.99
N PHE A 85 -9.85 -11.15 -0.06
CA PHE A 85 -10.33 -11.30 -1.44
C PHE A 85 -10.60 -12.74 -1.86
N LEU A 86 -9.71 -13.68 -1.49
CA LEU A 86 -9.91 -15.10 -1.78
C LEU A 86 -11.10 -15.69 -1.00
N LYS A 87 -11.34 -15.20 0.23
CA LYS A 87 -12.50 -15.61 1.06
C LYS A 87 -13.81 -14.96 0.64
N LEU A 88 -13.76 -13.80 -0.02
CA LEU A 88 -14.89 -13.21 -0.74
C LEU A 88 -15.22 -14.07 -1.97
N LYS A 89 -15.66 -15.31 -1.74
CA LYS A 89 -16.68 -15.91 -2.60
C LYS A 89 -17.81 -14.89 -2.60
N ARG A 90 -18.13 -14.32 -3.76
CA ARG A 90 -19.31 -13.47 -3.98
C ARG A 90 -20.53 -14.31 -3.61
N LYS A 91 -20.83 -14.44 -2.32
CA LYS A 91 -22.08 -15.03 -1.86
C LYS A 91 -23.14 -14.12 -2.44
N PRO A 92 -24.07 -14.64 -3.25
CA PRO A 92 -25.17 -13.84 -3.74
C PRO A 92 -25.82 -13.20 -2.51
N ILE A 93 -25.96 -11.89 -2.55
CA ILE A 93 -26.53 -11.14 -1.44
C ILE A 93 -27.94 -11.70 -1.23
N ASP A 94 -28.24 -12.07 0.01
CA ASP A 94 -29.50 -12.69 0.39
C ASP A 94 -30.64 -11.70 0.15
N PHE A 95 -31.54 -12.06 -0.77
CA PHE A 95 -32.58 -11.17 -1.28
C PHE A 95 -33.56 -10.73 -0.19
N GLU A 96 -33.89 -11.62 0.75
CA GLU A 96 -34.78 -11.29 1.86
C GLU A 96 -34.16 -10.26 2.81
N LYS A 97 -32.85 -10.38 3.07
CA LYS A 97 -32.12 -9.40 3.89
C LYS A 97 -32.01 -8.04 3.22
N LEU A 98 -31.90 -8.01 1.89
CA LEU A 98 -31.96 -6.78 1.11
C LEU A 98 -33.34 -6.13 1.19
N LYS A 99 -34.42 -6.91 1.00
CA LYS A 99 -35.79 -6.39 1.07
C LYS A 99 -36.12 -5.80 2.44
N ALA A 100 -35.58 -6.38 3.52
CA ALA A 100 -35.77 -5.90 4.88
C ALA A 100 -34.86 -4.73 5.28
N HIS A 101 -33.91 -4.31 4.43
CA HIS A 101 -32.99 -3.23 4.76
C HIS A 101 -33.72 -1.86 4.70
N PRO A 102 -33.55 -0.96 5.68
CA PRO A 102 -34.29 0.32 5.76
C PRO A 102 -33.99 1.29 4.61
N GLY A 103 -32.92 1.04 3.84
CA GLY A 103 -32.56 1.81 2.65
C GLY A 103 -33.12 1.26 1.33
N THR A 104 -34.01 0.25 1.38
CA THR A 104 -34.54 -0.41 0.19
C THR A 104 -35.80 0.29 -0.28
N ALA A 105 -35.73 0.94 -1.45
CA ALA A 105 -36.88 1.48 -2.13
C ALA A 105 -37.49 0.41 -3.06
N VAL A 106 -38.76 0.09 -2.86
CA VAL A 106 -39.53 -0.75 -3.77
C VAL A 106 -40.22 0.16 -4.77
N LEU A 107 -39.81 0.09 -6.04
CA LEU A 107 -40.50 0.80 -7.13
C LEU A 107 -41.31 -0.21 -7.92
N GLU A 108 -42.62 0.01 -8.03
CA GLU A 108 -43.46 -0.63 -9.03
C GLU A 108 -43.23 0.09 -10.36
N SER A 109 -42.33 -0.40 -11.21
CA SER A 109 -42.27 0.12 -12.58
C SER A 109 -41.79 -0.94 -13.56
N ILE A 110 -42.44 -0.96 -14.72
CA ILE A 110 -42.24 -1.90 -15.83
C ILE A 110 -40.91 -1.61 -16.57
N ASP A 111 -40.25 -0.48 -16.28
CA ASP A 111 -39.16 0.06 -17.11
C ASP A 111 -37.85 0.40 -16.37
N ILE A 112 -37.60 -0.28 -15.24
CA ILE A 112 -36.41 -0.04 -14.41
C ILE A 112 -35.12 -0.34 -15.18
N GLU A 113 -35.14 -1.34 -16.06
CA GLU A 113 -33.97 -1.78 -16.81
C GLU A 113 -33.47 -0.71 -17.79
N GLU A 114 -34.36 -0.01 -18.48
CA GLU A 114 -33.99 1.04 -19.44
C GLU A 114 -33.44 2.28 -18.71
N ARG A 115 -34.06 2.67 -17.60
CA ARG A 115 -33.54 3.74 -16.72
C ARG A 115 -32.18 3.42 -16.12
N LEU A 116 -31.96 2.19 -15.65
CA LEU A 116 -30.67 1.76 -15.10
C LEU A 116 -29.57 1.78 -16.18
N ARG A 117 -29.89 1.33 -17.40
CA ARG A 117 -28.97 1.41 -18.55
C ARG A 117 -28.65 2.86 -18.91
N GLY A 118 -29.66 3.74 -18.96
CA GLY A 118 -29.48 5.18 -19.19
C GLY A 118 -28.59 5.85 -18.14
N MET A 119 -28.66 5.40 -16.88
CA MET A 119 -27.78 5.85 -15.80
C MET A 119 -26.39 5.19 -15.78
N ARG A 120 -26.03 4.41 -16.81
CA ARG A 120 -24.76 3.66 -16.96
C ARG A 120 -24.53 2.54 -15.94
N PHE A 121 -25.58 1.98 -15.36
CA PHE A 121 -25.44 0.75 -14.59
C PHE A 121 -25.23 -0.43 -15.54
N LYS A 122 -24.30 -1.33 -15.19
CA LYS A 122 -24.02 -2.55 -15.96
C LYS A 122 -24.62 -3.75 -15.24
N LEU A 123 -25.27 -4.63 -16.00
CA LEU A 123 -25.75 -5.92 -15.49
C LEU A 123 -24.53 -6.80 -15.18
N LYS A 124 -24.38 -7.20 -13.91
CA LYS A 124 -23.19 -7.95 -13.46
C LYS A 124 -23.50 -9.42 -13.20
N THR A 125 -24.70 -9.72 -12.71
CA THR A 125 -25.14 -11.10 -12.51
C THR A 125 -26.64 -11.18 -12.66
N GLU A 126 -27.10 -12.26 -13.29
CA GLU A 126 -28.49 -12.67 -13.33
C GLU A 126 -28.55 -14.02 -12.61
N THR A 127 -29.25 -14.08 -11.48
CA THR A 127 -29.36 -15.34 -10.75
C THR A 127 -30.26 -16.30 -11.52
N LYS A 128 -29.70 -17.43 -11.94
CA LYS A 128 -30.43 -18.59 -12.47
C LYS A 128 -30.70 -19.63 -11.36
N GLY A 129 -30.94 -19.15 -10.15
CA GLY A 129 -31.13 -20.00 -8.97
C GLY A 129 -32.58 -20.47 -8.80
N ARG A 130 -32.75 -21.71 -8.31
CA ARG A 130 -34.05 -22.37 -8.04
C ARG A 130 -34.93 -21.64 -7.01
N TRP A 131 -34.35 -20.74 -6.21
CA TRP A 131 -35.04 -20.03 -5.12
C TRP A 131 -35.53 -18.63 -5.50
N TYR A 132 -34.92 -17.97 -6.49
CA TYR A 132 -35.31 -16.63 -6.94
C TYR A 132 -34.99 -16.46 -8.45
N PRO A 133 -35.76 -17.07 -9.36
CA PRO A 133 -35.53 -16.89 -10.80
C PRO A 133 -35.76 -15.42 -11.20
N GLY A 134 -34.78 -14.80 -11.87
CA GLY A 134 -34.96 -13.49 -12.53
C GLY A 134 -34.47 -12.25 -11.77
N VAL A 135 -33.76 -12.39 -10.63
CA VAL A 135 -33.14 -11.22 -9.99
C VAL A 135 -31.92 -10.76 -10.79
N LYS A 136 -32.01 -9.57 -11.38
CA LYS A 136 -30.93 -8.89 -12.10
C LYS A 136 -30.21 -7.91 -11.17
N ILE A 137 -28.91 -8.10 -10.96
CA ILE A 137 -28.10 -7.20 -10.14
C ILE A 137 -27.32 -6.27 -11.06
N TYR A 138 -27.57 -4.98 -10.90
CA TYR A 138 -26.93 -3.89 -11.63
C TYR A 138 -25.95 -3.15 -10.71
N GLU A 139 -24.72 -2.95 -11.18
CA GLU A 139 -23.71 -2.17 -10.48
C GLU A 139 -23.18 -1.05 -11.38
N LYS A 140 -22.89 0.11 -10.80
CA LYS A 140 -22.25 1.25 -11.47
C LYS A 140 -20.97 1.60 -10.75
N GLY A 141 -19.88 1.71 -11.50
CA GLY A 141 -18.57 2.12 -10.98
C GLY A 141 -17.41 1.36 -11.59
N LEU A 142 -16.21 1.93 -11.45
CA LEU A 142 -14.96 1.28 -11.80
C LEU A 142 -14.58 0.32 -10.67
N GLN A 143 -14.26 -0.94 -10.99
CA GLN A 143 -13.94 -1.92 -9.97
C GLN A 143 -12.52 -1.68 -9.43
N TYR A 144 -12.37 -0.91 -8.34
CA TYR A 144 -11.10 -0.45 -7.75
C TYR A 144 -10.19 -1.55 -7.17
N TRP A 145 -10.48 -2.82 -7.44
CA TRP A 145 -9.72 -3.94 -6.88
C TRP A 145 -8.26 -3.95 -7.37
N TRP A 146 -8.04 -3.69 -8.66
CA TRP A 146 -6.72 -3.66 -9.29
C TRP A 146 -5.86 -2.50 -8.80
N LEU A 147 -6.48 -1.36 -8.50
CA LEU A 147 -5.77 -0.14 -8.11
C LEU A 147 -5.01 -0.36 -6.79
N SER A 148 -5.63 -1.02 -5.81
CA SER A 148 -4.94 -1.33 -4.56
C SER A 148 -3.81 -2.34 -4.75
N TRP A 149 -3.96 -3.32 -5.65
CA TRP A 149 -2.87 -4.24 -6.00
C TRP A 149 -1.69 -3.51 -6.64
N PHE A 150 -1.98 -2.58 -7.55
CA PHE A 150 -0.97 -1.77 -8.21
C PHE A 150 -0.12 -0.98 -7.19
N TYR A 151 -0.75 -0.36 -6.19
CA TYR A 151 -0.02 0.35 -5.14
C TYR A 151 0.89 -0.57 -4.30
N HIS A 152 0.40 -1.74 -3.87
CA HIS A 152 1.21 -2.64 -3.03
C HIS A 152 2.38 -3.23 -3.80
N VAL A 153 2.13 -3.71 -5.03
CA VAL A 153 3.19 -4.25 -5.89
C VAL A 153 4.19 -3.17 -6.26
N GLY A 154 3.73 -1.94 -6.56
CA GLY A 154 4.60 -0.81 -6.87
C GLY A 154 5.52 -0.44 -5.72
N ILE A 155 5.01 -0.40 -4.48
CA ILE A 155 5.85 -0.11 -3.30
C ILE A 155 6.84 -1.25 -3.04
N ILE A 156 6.41 -2.52 -3.17
CA ILE A 156 7.31 -3.67 -3.02
C ILE A 156 8.44 -3.63 -4.06
N LEU A 157 8.12 -3.33 -5.32
CA LEU A 157 9.12 -3.16 -6.39
C LEU A 157 10.08 -2.00 -6.11
N ALA A 158 9.57 -0.85 -5.66
CA ALA A 158 10.41 0.30 -5.32
C ALA A 158 11.41 -0.04 -4.21
N ILE A 159 10.96 -0.75 -3.17
CA ILE A 159 11.83 -1.15 -2.06
C ILE A 159 12.80 -2.26 -2.50
N ALA A 160 12.37 -3.23 -3.31
CA ALA A 160 13.25 -4.25 -3.87
C ALA A 160 14.36 -3.63 -4.74
N GLY A 161 14.03 -2.63 -5.55
CA GLY A 161 15.00 -1.86 -6.33
C GLY A 161 16.01 -1.14 -5.43
N PHE A 162 15.55 -0.51 -4.34
CA PHE A 162 16.42 0.12 -3.35
C PHE A 162 17.40 -0.89 -2.72
N PHE A 163 16.92 -2.05 -2.27
CA PHE A 163 17.77 -3.09 -1.69
C PHE A 163 18.74 -3.69 -2.71
N MET A 164 18.31 -3.88 -3.97
CA MET A 164 19.22 -4.33 -5.02
C MET A 164 20.32 -3.30 -5.25
N THR A 165 20.00 -2.01 -5.34
CA THR A 165 21.01 -0.96 -5.43
C THR A 165 21.94 -1.00 -4.22
N ALA A 166 21.43 -1.12 -3.00
CA ALA A 166 22.25 -1.21 -1.79
C ALA A 166 23.20 -2.43 -1.82
N LEU A 167 22.76 -3.59 -2.32
CA LEU A 167 23.59 -4.80 -2.38
C LEU A 167 24.60 -4.77 -3.53
N PHE A 168 24.25 -4.20 -4.68
CA PHE A 168 25.09 -4.23 -5.88
C PHE A 168 25.89 -2.95 -6.12
N ALA A 169 25.59 -1.84 -5.44
CA ALA A 169 26.36 -0.60 -5.53
C ALA A 169 27.66 -0.63 -4.71
N VAL A 170 27.83 -1.61 -3.81
CA VAL A 170 29.01 -1.73 -2.95
C VAL A 170 30.27 -2.21 -3.72
N GLU A 171 30.16 -2.63 -4.98
CA GLU A 171 31.31 -3.11 -5.76
C GLU A 171 31.73 -2.15 -6.89
N LYS A 172 32.16 -0.93 -6.56
CA LYS A 172 33.07 -0.16 -7.45
C LYS A 172 34.16 0.61 -6.69
N ALA A 173 34.64 0.08 -5.56
CA ALA A 173 36.04 0.33 -5.19
C ALA A 173 36.93 -0.52 -6.11
N VAL A 174 37.00 -0.14 -7.39
CA VAL A 174 38.11 -0.59 -8.24
C VAL A 174 39.33 0.14 -7.71
N VAL A 175 40.08 -0.57 -6.88
CA VAL A 175 41.43 -0.20 -6.49
C VAL A 175 42.26 -0.24 -7.79
N LEU A 176 42.59 0.94 -8.32
CA LEU A 176 43.62 1.14 -9.34
C LEU A 176 44.69 2.04 -8.74
#